data_AF-A0A822J336-F1
#
_entry.id   AF-A0A822J336-F1
#
_cell.length_a   1.000
_cell.length_b   1.000
_cell.length_c   1.000
_cell.angle_alpha   90.00
_cell.angle_beta   90.00
_cell.angle_gamma   90.00
#
_symmetry.space_group_name_H-M   'P 1'
#
loop_
_entity.id
_entity.type
_entity.pdbx_description
1 polymer ?
#
loop_
_entity_poly.entity_id
_entity_poly.type
_entity_poly.pdbx_seq_one_letter_code
_entity_poly.pdbx_strand_id
1 'polypeptide(L)'
;MMAKKAGIEVGTFFMVSYPGETEETILRTIHFSTRLPSDYLSYTLPYPLPGTGLYKKLEDRLIRDEWKMAGHNLLMFRGDFSQVKLRFAIFKGIVQHRLRKNRYFWLADGFEFVTDNVFKMLR
;
A
#
# COMPACT_ATOMS: atom_id res chain seq x y z
N MET A 1 -16.26 -1.26 -13.69
CA MET A 1 -15.78 -2.61 -13.35
C MET A 1 -16.90 -3.63 -13.63
N MET A 2 -16.64 -4.69 -14.40
CA MET A 2 -17.70 -5.63 -14.83
C MET A 2 -18.29 -6.42 -13.66
N ALA A 3 -17.46 -6.85 -12.70
CA ALA A 3 -17.92 -7.55 -11.49
C ALA A 3 -19.00 -6.75 -10.72
N LYS A 4 -18.80 -5.44 -10.52
CA LYS A 4 -19.81 -4.58 -9.87
C LYS A 4 -21.11 -4.47 -10.67
N LYS A 5 -21.02 -4.42 -12.01
CA LYS A 5 -22.22 -4.40 -12.87
C LYS A 5 -23.02 -5.70 -12.77
N ALA A 6 -22.33 -6.82 -12.50
CA ALA A 6 -22.93 -8.13 -12.27
C ALA A 6 -23.39 -8.34 -10.80
N GLY A 7 -23.32 -7.34 -9.94
CA GLY A 7 -23.72 -7.46 -8.53
C GLY A 7 -22.72 -8.20 -7.62
N ILE A 8 -21.49 -8.44 -8.09
CA ILE A 8 -20.44 -9.14 -7.34
C ILE A 8 -19.66 -8.15 -6.46
N GLU A 9 -19.46 -8.49 -5.19
CA GLU A 9 -18.59 -7.74 -4.29
C GLU A 9 -17.12 -7.86 -4.73
N VAL A 10 -16.40 -6.75 -4.67
CA VAL A 10 -15.00 -6.69 -5.13
C VAL A 10 -14.07 -6.26 -4.01
N GLY A 11 -13.21 -7.18 -3.61
CA GLY A 11 -12.01 -6.89 -2.83
C GLY A 11 -10.83 -6.62 -3.75
N THR A 12 -10.05 -5.58 -3.42
CA THR A 12 -8.79 -5.28 -4.09
C THR A 12 -7.63 -5.32 -3.10
N PHE A 13 -6.52 -5.89 -3.54
CA PHE A 13 -5.34 -6.12 -2.73
C PHE A 13 -4.14 -5.56 -3.49
N PHE A 14 -3.41 -4.66 -2.84
CA PHE A 14 -2.24 -4.03 -3.41
C PHE A 14 -1.02 -4.29 -2.54
N MET A 15 0.14 -4.29 -3.17
CA MET A 15 1.43 -4.31 -2.49
C MET A 15 2.11 -2.97 -2.72
N VAL A 16 2.72 -2.42 -1.67
CA VAL A 16 3.49 -1.18 -1.75
C VAL A 16 4.87 -1.38 -1.12
N SER A 17 5.83 -0.55 -1.52
CA SER A 17 7.24 -0.66 -1.16
C SER A 17 7.94 -1.90 -1.71
N TYR A 18 7.56 -2.37 -2.90
CA TYR A 18 8.34 -3.41 -3.58
C TYR A 18 9.77 -2.88 -3.86
N PRO A 19 10.84 -3.69 -3.75
CA PRO A 19 12.20 -3.21 -4.00
C PRO A 19 12.33 -2.49 -5.35
N GLY A 20 12.82 -1.25 -5.32
CA GLY A 20 12.93 -0.38 -6.49
C GLY A 20 11.71 0.51 -6.76
N GLU A 21 10.66 0.48 -5.94
CA GLU A 21 9.61 1.49 -5.99
C GLU A 21 10.12 2.86 -5.51
N THR A 22 9.53 3.92 -6.08
CA THR A 22 9.77 5.30 -5.68
C THR A 22 8.55 5.85 -4.95
N GLU A 23 8.69 7.03 -4.34
CA GLU A 23 7.56 7.71 -3.70
C GLU A 23 6.42 7.97 -4.69
N GLU A 24 6.76 8.32 -5.93
CA GLU A 24 5.82 8.56 -7.01
C GLU A 24 5.09 7.29 -7.41
N THR A 25 5.78 6.13 -7.48
CA THR A 25 5.12 4.87 -7.83
C THR A 25 4.19 4.40 -6.71
N ILE A 26 4.59 4.57 -5.45
CA ILE A 26 3.74 4.27 -4.28
C ILE A 26 2.48 5.15 -4.30
N LEU A 27 2.64 6.48 -4.48
CA LEU A 27 1.50 7.39 -4.57
C LEU A 27 0.60 7.06 -5.75
N ARG A 28 1.17 6.72 -6.92
CA ARG A 28 0.40 6.29 -8.10
C ARG A 28 -0.44 5.05 -7.80
N THR A 29 0.12 4.07 -7.08
CA THR A 29 -0.60 2.87 -6.65
C THR A 29 -1.75 3.23 -5.70
N ILE A 30 -1.53 4.13 -4.73
CA ILE A 30 -2.57 4.60 -3.79
C ILE A 30 -3.68 5.36 -4.53
N HIS A 31 -3.33 6.24 -5.46
CA HIS A 31 -4.31 6.99 -6.24
C HIS A 31 -5.15 6.05 -7.12
N PHE A 32 -4.50 5.08 -7.75
CA PHE A 32 -5.19 4.10 -8.57
C PHE A 32 -6.16 3.25 -7.74
N SER A 33 -5.68 2.63 -6.67
CA SER A 33 -6.45 1.71 -5.84
C SER A 33 -7.66 2.39 -5.19
N THR A 34 -7.51 3.63 -4.71
CA THR A 34 -8.58 4.35 -4.01
C THR A 34 -9.71 4.81 -4.93
N ARG A 35 -9.43 4.99 -6.23
CA ARG A 35 -10.40 5.39 -7.26
C ARG A 35 -11.17 4.22 -7.87
N LEU A 36 -10.75 2.97 -7.58
CA LEU A 36 -11.50 1.79 -8.01
C LEU A 36 -12.82 1.68 -7.23
N PRO A 37 -13.91 1.24 -7.88
CA PRO A 37 -15.19 1.03 -7.21
C PRO A 37 -15.21 -0.32 -6.47
N SER A 38 -14.23 -0.56 -5.60
CA SER A 38 -14.12 -1.76 -4.77
C SER A 38 -14.90 -1.62 -3.47
N ASP A 39 -15.38 -2.75 -2.95
CA ASP A 39 -16.06 -2.85 -1.66
C ASP A 39 -15.06 -2.97 -0.51
N TYR A 40 -13.90 -3.54 -0.79
CA TYR A 40 -12.80 -3.71 0.15
C TYR A 40 -11.46 -3.36 -0.51
N LEU A 41 -10.59 -2.73 0.27
CA LEU A 41 -9.23 -2.36 -0.13
C LEU A 41 -8.26 -2.73 0.98
N SER A 42 -7.24 -3.49 0.63
CA SER A 42 -6.14 -3.84 1.53
C SER A 42 -4.79 -3.57 0.88
N TYR A 43 -3.83 -3.21 1.71
CA TYR A 43 -2.43 -3.06 1.33
C TYR A 43 -1.58 -4.02 2.14
N THR A 44 -0.54 -4.52 1.48
CA THR A 44 0.48 -5.36 2.10
C THR A 44 1.86 -4.82 1.77
N LEU A 45 2.83 -5.15 2.62
CA LEU A 45 4.25 -4.95 2.32
C LEU A 45 4.83 -6.25 1.76
N PRO A 46 5.82 -6.18 0.87
CA PRO A 46 6.46 -7.36 0.31
C PRO A 46 7.06 -8.25 1.41
N TYR A 47 6.66 -9.53 1.37
CA TYR A 47 7.16 -10.56 2.25
C TYR A 47 8.04 -11.54 1.43
N PRO A 48 9.38 -11.45 1.53
CA PRO A 48 10.29 -12.22 0.70
C PRO A 48 10.30 -13.71 1.09
N LEU A 49 9.34 -14.54 0.67
CA LEU A 49 9.31 -15.96 1.09
C LEU A 49 10.58 -16.76 0.69
N PRO A 50 11.16 -17.60 1.59
CA PRO A 50 12.29 -18.46 1.26
C PRO A 50 12.04 -19.29 -0.01
N GLY A 51 13.03 -19.36 -0.89
CA GLY A 51 12.94 -20.06 -2.17
C GLY A 51 12.36 -19.22 -3.33
N THR A 52 11.81 -18.04 -3.07
CA THR A 52 11.31 -17.15 -4.15
C THR A 52 12.42 -16.29 -4.77
N GLY A 53 12.17 -15.77 -5.97
CA GLY A 53 13.09 -14.82 -6.62
C GLY A 53 13.27 -13.52 -5.82
N LEU A 54 12.24 -13.09 -5.08
CA LEU A 54 12.32 -11.91 -4.21
C LEU A 54 13.25 -12.17 -3.01
N TYR A 55 13.18 -13.36 -2.40
CA TYR A 55 14.09 -13.73 -1.32
C TYR A 55 15.54 -13.72 -1.76
N LYS A 56 15.85 -14.33 -2.91
CA LYS A 56 17.21 -14.33 -3.48
C LYS A 56 17.76 -12.92 -3.73
N LYS A 57 16.89 -11.98 -4.13
CA LYS A 57 17.26 -10.58 -4.38
C LYS A 57 17.52 -9.77 -3.11
N LEU A 58 16.99 -10.21 -1.97
CA LEU A 58 17.03 -9.47 -0.72
C LEU A 58 17.82 -10.19 0.38
N GLU A 59 18.43 -11.33 0.08
CA GLU A 59 19.07 -12.23 1.05
C GLU A 59 20.08 -11.52 1.97
N ASP A 60 20.82 -10.56 1.41
CA ASP A 60 21.78 -9.69 2.09
C ASP A 60 21.15 -8.58 2.96
N ARG A 61 19.87 -8.28 2.73
CA ARG A 61 19.10 -7.20 3.37
C ARG A 61 18.04 -7.70 4.35
N LEU A 62 17.80 -9.01 4.43
CA LEU A 62 16.80 -9.62 5.30
C LEU A 62 17.09 -9.33 6.78
N ILE A 63 16.05 -8.98 7.52
CA ILE A 63 16.08 -8.84 8.98
C ILE A 63 15.71 -10.22 9.55
N ARG A 64 16.73 -10.99 9.94
CA ARG A 64 16.65 -12.46 10.15
C ARG A 64 15.69 -12.94 11.23
N ASP A 65 15.24 -12.07 12.15
CA ASP A 65 14.37 -12.45 13.27
C ASP A 65 12.87 -12.19 13.06
N GLU A 66 12.46 -11.57 11.93
CA GLU A 66 11.08 -11.11 11.74
C GLU A 66 10.13 -12.12 11.08
N TRP A 67 10.58 -13.31 10.67
CA TRP A 67 9.73 -14.33 10.01
C TRP A 67 8.51 -14.73 10.85
N LYS A 68 8.62 -14.67 12.19
CA LYS A 68 7.53 -14.93 13.14
C LYS A 68 6.42 -13.86 13.12
N MET A 69 6.68 -12.70 12.51
CA MET A 69 5.79 -11.53 12.48
C MET A 69 5.19 -11.25 11.09
N ALA A 70 5.24 -12.23 10.17
CA ALA A 70 4.77 -12.13 8.79
C ALA A 70 3.32 -11.67 8.60
N GLY A 71 2.48 -11.80 9.62
CA GLY A 71 1.11 -11.31 9.60
C GLY A 71 0.92 -9.81 9.87
N HIS A 72 1.96 -9.07 10.26
CA HIS A 72 1.81 -7.70 10.78
C HIS A 72 2.07 -6.57 9.77
N ASN A 73 2.19 -6.86 8.47
CA ASN A 73 2.55 -5.87 7.44
C ASN A 73 3.81 -5.07 7.84
N LEU A 74 4.89 -5.79 8.16
CA LEU A 74 6.19 -5.22 8.51
C LEU A 74 7.18 -5.46 7.37
N LEU A 75 7.96 -4.43 7.01
CA LEU A 75 9.17 -4.61 6.20
C LEU A 75 10.14 -5.56 6.89
N MET A 76 10.39 -6.72 6.27
CA MET A 76 11.33 -7.74 6.77
C MET A 76 12.74 -7.63 6.19
N PHE A 77 13.03 -6.51 5.55
CA PHE A 77 14.31 -6.22 4.96
C PHE A 77 14.60 -4.74 5.13
N ARG A 78 15.87 -4.37 5.04
CA ARG A 78 16.27 -2.96 4.96
C ARG A 78 15.76 -2.38 3.63
N GLY A 79 14.61 -1.71 3.70
CA GLY A 79 13.97 -1.05 2.57
C GLY A 79 14.40 0.41 2.41
N ASP A 80 13.99 1.00 1.30
CA ASP A 80 14.31 2.38 0.93
C ASP A 80 13.44 3.41 1.70
N PHE A 81 12.38 2.95 2.37
CA PHE A 81 11.42 3.78 3.10
C PHE A 81 11.31 3.36 4.57
N SER A 82 11.09 4.34 5.45
CA SER A 82 10.82 4.06 6.86
C SER A 82 9.47 3.37 7.08
N GLN A 83 9.38 2.52 8.10
CA GLN A 83 8.12 1.86 8.49
C GLN A 83 7.00 2.88 8.79
N VAL A 84 7.36 4.04 9.34
CA VAL A 84 6.41 5.13 9.63
C VAL A 84 5.85 5.69 8.34
N LYS A 85 6.71 5.97 7.35
CA LYS A 85 6.29 6.46 6.03
C LYS A 85 5.35 5.48 5.33
N LEU A 86 5.65 4.17 5.37
CA LEU A 86 4.81 3.14 4.76
C LEU A 86 3.47 2.97 5.47
N ARG A 87 3.47 2.95 6.81
CA ARG A 87 2.23 2.93 7.61
C ARG A 87 1.36 4.14 7.30
N PHE A 88 1.96 5.32 7.16
CA PHE A 88 1.24 6.52 6.74
C PHE A 88 0.63 6.36 5.35
N ALA A 89 1.39 5.87 4.36
CA ALA A 89 0.90 5.57 3.01
C ALA A 89 -0.31 4.61 3.00
N ILE A 90 -0.22 3.50 3.73
CA ILE A 90 -1.30 2.53 3.87
C ILE A 90 -2.53 3.19 4.51
N PHE A 91 -2.32 3.91 5.62
CA PHE A 91 -3.40 4.57 6.35
C PHE A 91 -4.13 5.60 5.49
N LYS A 92 -3.39 6.50 4.81
CA LYS A 92 -4.02 7.49 3.92
C LYS A 92 -4.81 6.81 2.80
N GLY A 93 -4.30 5.72 2.23
CA GLY A 93 -5.00 4.97 1.19
C GLY A 93 -6.31 4.38 1.69
N ILE A 94 -6.34 3.83 2.90
CA ILE A 94 -7.56 3.29 3.52
C ILE A 94 -8.58 4.41 3.78
N VAL A 95 -8.15 5.54 4.34
CA VAL A 95 -9.02 6.69 4.63
C VAL A 95 -9.60 7.28 3.35
N GLN A 96 -8.75 7.50 2.33
CA GLN A 96 -9.15 8.06 1.04
C GLN A 96 -10.12 7.13 0.31
N HIS A 97 -9.90 5.81 0.32
CA HIS A 97 -10.85 4.85 -0.23
C HIS A 97 -12.20 4.89 0.49
N ARG A 98 -12.20 4.98 1.83
CA ARG A 98 -13.44 5.09 2.62
C ARG A 98 -14.22 6.36 2.28
N LEU A 99 -13.55 7.50 2.15
CA LEU A 99 -14.17 8.77 1.75
C LEU A 99 -14.80 8.66 0.35
N ARG A 100 -14.05 8.12 -0.63
CA ARG A 100 -14.55 7.93 -2.01
C ARG A 100 -15.71 6.93 -2.07
N LYS A 101 -15.63 5.82 -1.32
CA LYS A 101 -16.70 4.82 -1.21
C LYS A 101 -18.00 5.44 -0.67
N ASN A 102 -17.90 6.33 0.30
CA ASN A 102 -19.03 7.08 0.87
C ASN A 102 -19.43 8.30 0.02
N ARG A 103 -18.91 8.43 -1.21
CA ARG A 103 -19.24 9.51 -2.18
C ARG A 103 -18.81 10.92 -1.74
N TYR A 104 -17.93 11.03 -0.75
CA TYR A 104 -17.34 12.31 -0.33
C TYR A 104 -16.13 12.69 -1.21
N PHE A 105 -16.35 12.83 -2.52
CA PHE A 105 -15.27 13.00 -3.50
C PHE A 105 -14.42 14.25 -3.25
N TRP A 106 -15.04 15.40 -3.01
CA TRP A 106 -14.34 16.66 -2.72
C TRP A 106 -13.46 16.58 -1.46
N LEU A 107 -13.95 15.95 -0.39
CA LEU A 107 -13.16 15.71 0.83
C LEU A 107 -12.02 14.73 0.55
N ALA A 108 -12.24 13.70 -0.26
CA ALA A 108 -11.21 12.75 -0.64
C ALA A 108 -10.11 13.40 -1.48
N ASP A 109 -10.46 14.27 -2.44
CA ASP A 109 -9.51 14.98 -3.29
C ASP A 109 -8.68 16.00 -2.47
N GLY A 110 -9.32 16.72 -1.55
CA GLY A 110 -8.62 17.61 -0.62
C GLY A 110 -7.68 16.85 0.34
N PHE A 111 -8.14 15.73 0.88
CA PHE A 111 -7.32 14.85 1.71
C PHE A 111 -6.15 14.25 0.94
N GLU A 112 -6.37 13.81 -0.31
CA GLU A 112 -5.33 13.30 -1.21
C GLU A 112 -4.22 14.36 -1.39
N PHE A 113 -4.60 15.59 -1.76
CA PHE A 113 -3.65 16.69 -1.96
C PHE A 113 -2.80 16.98 -0.72
N VAL A 114 -3.42 17.12 0.46
CA VAL A 114 -2.70 17.42 1.70
C VAL A 114 -1.77 16.27 2.08
N THR A 115 -2.27 15.04 2.06
CA THR A 115 -1.51 13.88 2.51
C THR A 115 -0.43 13.44 1.53
N ASP A 116 -0.55 13.75 0.24
CA ASP A 116 0.52 13.55 -0.75
C ASP A 116 1.77 14.36 -0.38
N ASN A 117 1.59 15.63 -0.02
CA ASN A 117 2.69 16.50 0.41
C ASN A 117 3.30 16.01 1.72
N VAL A 118 2.47 15.64 2.70
CA VAL A 118 2.96 15.06 3.96
C VAL A 118 3.75 13.77 3.72
N PHE A 119 3.26 12.87 2.87
CA PHE A 119 3.97 11.63 2.56
C PHE A 119 5.37 11.90 1.97
N LYS A 120 5.49 12.87 1.06
CA LYS A 120 6.77 13.27 0.47
C LYS A 120 7.73 13.91 1.49
N MET A 121 7.19 14.59 2.50
CA MET A 121 7.99 15.22 3.56
C MET A 121 8.48 14.23 4.62
N LEU A 122 7.77 13.12 4.83
CA LEU A 122 8.19 12.07 5.76
C LEU A 122 9.49 11.42 5.25
N ARG A 123 10.44 11.20 6.15
CA ARG A 123 11.66 10.42 5.88
C ARG A 123 11.47 8.95 6.26
#